data_AF-B7TRF0-F1
#
_entry.id   AF-B7TRF0-F1
#
_cell.length_a   1.000
_cell.length_b   1.000
_cell.length_c   1.000
_cell.angle_alpha   90.00
_cell.angle_beta   90.00
_cell.angle_gamma   90.00
#
_symmetry.space_group_name_H-M   'P 1'
#
loop_
_entity.id
_entity.type
_entity.pdbx_description
1 polymer ?
#
loop_
_entity_poly.entity_id
_entity_poly.type
_entity_poly.pdbx_seq_one_letter_code
_entity_poly.pdbx_strand_id
1 'polypeptide(L)'
;LARPVTQWMEKNEGPEYWEGQTQTAKGTEPVFRYNVGTVMSRFNQTGGIHSYQWMYGCELRDDGTTEGYMQDGYDGREFMYLDTQNGMWIPTMNEAQITTQRWNSPEMRVGEIYKNYLENE
;
A
#
# COMPACT_ATOMS: atom_id res chain seq x y z
N LEU A 1 11.06 -14.36 5.96
CA LEU A 1 12.11 -13.31 6.02
C LEU A 1 12.27 -12.76 4.60
N ALA A 2 12.50 -11.46 4.47
CA ALA A 2 12.81 -10.85 3.17
C ALA A 2 14.18 -11.38 2.70
N ARG A 3 14.30 -11.67 1.40
CA ARG A 3 15.53 -12.17 0.79
C ARG A 3 15.60 -11.73 -0.67
N PRO A 4 16.81 -11.54 -1.23
CA PRO A 4 16.96 -11.24 -2.64
C PRO A 4 16.43 -12.40 -3.50
N VAL A 5 15.88 -12.05 -4.67
CA VAL A 5 15.41 -13.02 -5.69
C VAL A 5 16.26 -12.99 -6.97
N THR A 6 17.28 -12.13 -7.00
CA THR A 6 18.25 -12.00 -8.09
C THR A 6 19.68 -11.91 -7.53
N GLN A 7 20.65 -12.40 -8.30
CA GLN A 7 22.06 -12.46 -7.85
C GLN A 7 22.70 -11.07 -7.66
N TRP A 8 22.25 -10.07 -8.42
CA TRP A 8 22.82 -8.73 -8.31
C TRP A 8 22.39 -8.06 -7.00
N MET A 9 21.13 -8.22 -6.55
CA MET A 9 20.67 -7.67 -5.26
C MET A 9 21.43 -8.26 -4.07
N GLU A 10 21.69 -9.57 -4.10
CA GLU A 10 22.43 -10.25 -3.04
C GLU A 10 23.85 -9.68 -2.83
N LYS A 11 24.47 -9.16 -3.90
CA LYS A 11 25.83 -8.62 -3.85
C LYS A 11 25.91 -7.15 -3.47
N ASN A 12 24.82 -6.41 -3.59
CA ASN A 12 24.81 -4.95 -3.42
C ASN A 12 24.26 -4.49 -2.07
N GLU A 13 23.43 -5.31 -1.40
CA GLU A 13 22.81 -4.94 -0.12
C GLU A 13 23.33 -5.77 1.05
N GLY A 14 23.56 -5.11 2.18
CA GLY A 14 24.05 -5.73 3.41
C GLY A 14 22.96 -6.40 4.25
N PRO A 15 23.34 -7.21 5.27
CA PRO A 15 22.38 -7.87 6.17
C PRO A 15 21.42 -6.91 6.89
N GLU A 16 21.88 -5.69 7.21
CA GLU A 16 21.08 -4.68 7.91
C GLU A 16 19.87 -4.23 7.07
N TYR A 17 20.05 -4.06 5.76
CA TYR A 17 18.96 -3.74 4.83
C TYR A 17 17.90 -4.84 4.85
N TRP A 18 18.31 -6.10 4.69
CA TRP A 18 17.39 -7.24 4.65
C TRP A 18 16.68 -7.51 5.97
N GLU A 19 17.34 -7.23 7.11
CA GLU A 19 16.70 -7.28 8.42
C GLU A 19 15.63 -6.19 8.54
N GLY A 20 15.92 -4.96 8.11
CA GLY A 20 14.94 -3.87 8.05
C GLY A 20 13.70 -4.25 7.22
N GLN A 21 13.91 -4.73 5.98
CA GLN A 21 12.83 -5.21 5.12
C GLN A 21 12.02 -6.36 5.75
N THR A 22 12.71 -7.25 6.47
CA THR A 22 12.06 -8.34 7.20
C THR A 22 11.16 -7.83 8.32
N GLN A 23 11.61 -6.84 9.09
CA GLN A 23 10.81 -6.28 10.18
C GLN A 23 9.60 -5.49 9.65
N THR A 24 9.77 -4.73 8.58
CA THR A 24 8.66 -4.08 7.87
C THR A 24 7.62 -5.10 7.42
N ALA A 25 8.04 -6.17 6.73
CA ALA A 25 7.13 -7.22 6.26
C ALA A 25 6.37 -7.91 7.42
N LYS A 26 7.05 -8.20 8.54
CA LYS A 26 6.43 -8.77 9.74
C LYS A 26 5.42 -7.82 10.39
N GLY A 27 5.67 -6.51 10.38
CA GLY A 27 4.74 -5.50 10.87
C GLY A 27 3.48 -5.39 9.99
N THR A 28 3.66 -5.52 8.67
CA THR A 28 2.57 -5.42 7.68
C THR A 28 1.68 -6.67 7.64
N GLU A 29 2.23 -7.88 7.82
CA GLU A 29 1.47 -9.14 7.78
C GLU A 29 0.19 -9.16 8.65
N PRO A 30 0.23 -8.87 9.97
CA PRO A 30 -0.97 -8.91 10.80
C PRO A 30 -1.98 -7.81 10.43
N VAL A 31 -1.51 -6.66 9.93
CA VAL A 31 -2.37 -5.57 9.46
C VAL A 31 -3.17 -6.01 8.24
N PHE A 32 -2.54 -6.69 7.28
CA PHE A 32 -3.25 -7.21 6.09
C PHE A 32 -4.28 -8.26 6.46
N ARG A 33 -3.95 -9.17 7.37
CA ARG A 33 -4.93 -10.16 7.88
C ARG A 33 -6.13 -9.47 8.53
N TYR A 34 -5.90 -8.41 9.30
CA TYR A 34 -6.97 -7.62 9.91
C TYR A 34 -7.80 -6.86 8.86
N ASN A 35 -7.16 -6.31 7.84
CA ASN A 35 -7.82 -5.56 6.77
C ASN A 35 -8.79 -6.43 5.97
N VAL A 36 -8.45 -7.69 5.66
CA VAL A 36 -9.38 -8.62 4.99
C VAL A 36 -10.68 -8.75 5.79
N GLY A 37 -10.61 -9.02 7.10
CA GLY A 37 -11.80 -9.14 7.94
C GLY A 37 -12.60 -7.83 8.06
N THR A 38 -11.89 -6.70 8.10
CA THR A 38 -12.53 -5.37 8.13
C THR A 38 -13.32 -5.09 6.86
N VAL A 39 -12.74 -5.37 5.69
CA VAL A 39 -13.42 -5.13 4.41
C VAL A 39 -14.57 -6.12 4.21
N MET A 40 -14.38 -7.40 4.54
CA MET A 40 -15.47 -8.40 4.55
C MET A 40 -16.69 -7.92 5.34
N SER A 41 -16.47 -7.38 6.54
CA SER A 41 -17.55 -6.84 7.40
C SER A 41 -18.31 -5.70 6.70
N ARG A 42 -17.62 -4.80 6.02
CA ARG A 42 -18.24 -3.68 5.29
C ARG A 42 -19.08 -4.13 4.10
N PHE A 43 -18.73 -5.26 3.49
CA PHE A 43 -19.52 -5.93 2.45
C PHE A 43 -20.59 -6.90 3.00
N ASN A 44 -20.78 -6.97 4.32
CA ASN A 44 -21.67 -7.92 4.99
C ASN A 44 -21.38 -9.40 4.64
N GLN A 45 -20.11 -9.73 4.39
CA GLN A 45 -19.66 -11.09 4.06
C GLN A 45 -19.30 -11.84 5.34
N THR A 46 -19.89 -13.03 5.53
CA THR A 46 -19.76 -13.84 6.75
C THR A 46 -18.99 -15.14 6.55
N GLY A 47 -18.64 -15.48 5.31
CA GLY A 47 -17.90 -16.68 4.96
C GLY A 47 -17.43 -16.63 3.50
N GLY A 48 -16.63 -17.61 3.09
CA GLY A 48 -15.93 -17.61 1.81
C GLY A 48 -14.48 -17.18 1.93
N ILE A 49 -13.75 -17.26 0.82
CA ILE A 49 -12.36 -16.80 0.71
C ILE A 49 -12.38 -15.47 -0.03
N HIS A 50 -11.80 -14.45 0.59
CA HIS A 50 -11.69 -13.09 0.05
C HIS A 50 -10.24 -12.65 0.00
N SER A 51 -9.93 -11.71 -0.90
CA SER A 51 -8.57 -11.18 -1.05
C SER A 51 -8.52 -9.67 -0.85
N TYR A 52 -7.50 -9.22 -0.12
CA TYR A 52 -7.09 -7.82 -0.05
C TYR A 52 -5.72 -7.68 -0.68
N GLN A 53 -5.56 -6.72 -1.58
CA GLN A 53 -4.34 -6.50 -2.35
C GLN A 53 -3.89 -5.06 -2.18
N TRP A 54 -2.58 -4.85 -2.07
CA TRP A 54 -1.97 -3.52 -2.05
C TRP A 54 -0.88 -3.49 -3.08
N MET A 55 -0.93 -2.51 -3.97
CA MET A 55 0.04 -2.31 -5.04
C MET A 55 0.52 -0.88 -4.99
N TYR A 56 1.83 -0.69 -5.03
CA TYR A 56 2.44 0.63 -5.06
C TYR A 56 3.80 0.56 -5.73
N GLY A 57 4.27 1.72 -6.18
CA GLY A 57 5.59 1.87 -6.77
C GLY A 57 5.75 3.24 -7.42
N CYS A 58 6.95 3.49 -7.92
CA CYS A 58 7.30 4.68 -8.67
C CYS A 58 7.99 4.32 -9.99
N GLU A 59 7.82 5.18 -10.99
CA GLU A 59 8.51 5.12 -12.28
C GLU A 59 9.37 6.38 -12.42
N LEU A 60 10.68 6.22 -12.55
CA LEU A 60 11.59 7.29 -12.92
C LEU A 60 11.77 7.28 -14.45
N ARG A 61 11.41 8.38 -15.10
CA ARG A 61 11.47 8.54 -16.56
C ARG A 61 12.79 9.17 -17.01
N ASP A 62 13.08 9.02 -18.31
CA ASP A 62 14.30 9.55 -18.94
C ASP A 62 14.43 11.08 -18.84
N ASP A 63 13.31 11.80 -18.74
CA ASP A 63 13.29 13.25 -18.54
C ASP A 63 13.49 13.69 -17.08
N GLY A 64 13.71 12.72 -16.17
CA GLY A 64 13.90 12.93 -14.74
C GLY A 64 12.60 13.09 -13.95
N THR A 65 11.44 12.94 -14.59
CA THR A 65 10.16 12.96 -13.87
C THR A 65 9.90 11.63 -13.16
N THR A 66 9.30 11.70 -11.97
CA THR A 66 8.87 10.53 -11.20
C THR A 66 7.35 10.49 -11.16
N GLU A 67 6.76 9.33 -11.49
CA GLU A 67 5.33 9.07 -11.31
C GLU A 67 5.12 7.95 -10.30
N GLY A 68 4.42 8.25 -9.21
CA GLY A 68 4.05 7.29 -8.18
C GLY A 68 2.62 6.80 -8.33
N TYR A 69 2.39 5.54 -7.96
CA TYR A 69 1.06 4.96 -7.82
C TYR A 69 0.93 4.20 -6.51
N MET A 70 -0.28 4.18 -5.95
CA MET A 70 -0.63 3.35 -4.81
C MET A 70 -2.13 3.06 -4.83
N GLN A 71 -2.48 1.78 -4.72
CA GLN A 71 -3.86 1.30 -4.84
C GLN A 71 -4.10 0.08 -3.96
N ASP A 72 -5.31 0.04 -3.42
CA ASP A 72 -5.82 -1.06 -2.62
C ASP A 72 -6.94 -1.74 -3.40
N GLY A 73 -6.93 -3.06 -3.42
CA GLY A 73 -7.89 -3.90 -4.15
C GLY A 73 -8.59 -4.88 -3.23
N TYR A 74 -9.84 -5.17 -3.53
CA TYR A 74 -10.66 -6.16 -2.83
C TYR A 74 -11.33 -7.10 -3.83
N ASP A 75 -11.14 -8.42 -3.66
CA ASP A 75 -11.66 -9.47 -4.56
C ASP A 75 -11.34 -9.19 -6.05
N GLY A 76 -10.13 -8.69 -6.32
CA GLY A 76 -9.64 -8.39 -7.66
C GLY A 76 -10.18 -7.09 -8.29
N ARG A 77 -10.93 -6.28 -7.55
CA ARG A 77 -11.43 -4.98 -8.00
C ARG A 77 -10.74 -3.85 -7.25
N GLU A 78 -10.58 -2.70 -7.91
CA GLU A 78 -10.05 -1.50 -7.28
C GLU A 78 -10.99 -1.03 -6.16
N PHE A 79 -10.46 -0.88 -4.95
CA PHE A 79 -11.22 -0.51 -3.75
C PHE A 79 -11.01 0.97 -3.38
N MET A 80 -9.77 1.45 -3.49
CA MET A 80 -9.38 2.86 -3.37
C MET A 80 -7.98 3.06 -3.95
N TYR A 81 -7.64 4.30 -4.33
CA TYR A 81 -6.31 4.66 -4.83
C TYR A 81 -5.85 6.01 -4.28
N LEU A 82 -4.55 6.26 -4.29
CA LEU A 82 -3.95 7.54 -3.95
C LEU A 82 -3.89 8.44 -5.18
N ASP A 83 -4.57 9.57 -5.13
CA ASP A 83 -4.31 10.69 -6.03
C ASP A 83 -3.01 11.37 -5.55
N THR A 84 -1.90 11.02 -6.18
CA THR A 84 -0.56 11.52 -5.84
C THR A 84 -0.37 12.99 -6.17
N GLN A 85 -1.18 13.57 -7.06
CA GLN A 85 -1.13 15.01 -7.33
C GLN A 85 -1.61 15.78 -6.11
N ASN A 86 -2.77 15.39 -5.57
CA ASN A 86 -3.42 16.08 -4.45
C ASN A 86 -3.05 15.51 -3.06
N GLY A 87 -2.39 14.35 -2.99
CA GLY A 87 -2.06 13.68 -1.74
C GLY A 87 -3.29 13.17 -1.00
N MET A 88 -4.29 12.68 -1.75
CA MET A 88 -5.61 12.31 -1.21
C MET A 88 -6.03 10.92 -1.67
N TRP A 89 -6.60 10.14 -0.76
CA TRP A 89 -7.17 8.82 -1.08
C TRP A 89 -8.57 8.95 -1.67
N ILE A 90 -8.78 8.34 -2.83
CA ILE A 90 -10.05 8.36 -3.55
C ILE A 90 -10.72 6.99 -3.43
N PRO A 91 -11.94 6.91 -2.87
CA PRO A 91 -12.68 5.67 -2.80
C PRO A 91 -13.32 5.35 -4.15
N THR A 92 -13.21 4.12 -4.62
CA THR A 92 -13.90 3.64 -5.83
C THR A 92 -15.13 2.80 -5.51
N MET A 93 -15.26 2.40 -4.24
CA MET A 93 -16.40 1.71 -3.67
C MET A 93 -16.91 2.43 -2.42
N ASN A 94 -18.21 2.30 -2.12
CA ASN A 94 -18.82 2.96 -0.96
C ASN A 94 -18.19 2.47 0.36
N GLU A 95 -17.84 1.19 0.40
CA GLU A 95 -17.22 0.50 1.53
C GLU A 95 -15.80 1.03 1.84
N ALA A 96 -15.17 1.73 0.90
CA ALA A 96 -13.88 2.39 1.10
C ALA A 96 -13.99 3.78 1.71
N GLN A 97 -15.17 4.44 1.64
CA GLN A 97 -15.34 5.84 2.08
C GLN A 97 -14.94 6.05 3.54
N ILE A 98 -15.25 5.09 4.43
CA ILE A 98 -14.87 5.18 5.85
C ILE A 98 -13.35 5.23 6.01
N THR A 99 -12.60 4.47 5.21
CA THR A 99 -11.13 4.50 5.24
C THR A 99 -10.61 5.81 4.68
N THR A 100 -11.08 6.23 3.50
CA THR A 100 -10.56 7.43 2.85
C THR A 100 -10.90 8.70 3.62
N GLN A 101 -12.08 8.81 4.24
CA GLN A 101 -12.41 9.92 5.14
C GLN A 101 -11.46 10.02 6.32
N ARG A 102 -11.13 8.89 6.95
CA ARG A 102 -10.17 8.86 8.07
C ARG A 102 -8.76 9.20 7.60
N TRP A 103 -8.31 8.61 6.49
CA TRP A 103 -6.94 8.80 5.99
C TRP A 103 -6.70 10.21 5.45
N ASN A 104 -7.72 10.83 4.88
CA ASN A 104 -7.69 12.21 4.39
C ASN A 104 -7.99 13.25 5.48
N SER A 105 -8.24 12.83 6.72
CA SER A 105 -8.53 13.77 7.80
C SER A 105 -7.30 14.62 8.13
N PRO A 106 -7.47 15.89 8.58
CA PRO A 106 -6.36 16.76 8.96
C PRO A 106 -5.44 16.17 10.03
N GLU A 107 -5.96 15.27 10.87
CA GLU A 107 -5.20 14.62 11.94
C GLU A 107 -4.31 13.49 11.41
N MET A 108 -4.73 12.80 10.36
CA MET A 108 -4.05 11.61 9.83
C MET A 108 -3.16 11.93 8.63
N ARG A 109 -3.66 12.71 7.66
CA ARG A 109 -2.94 13.16 6.45
C ARG A 109 -2.12 12.05 5.77
N VAL A 110 -2.67 10.84 5.71
CA VAL A 110 -1.97 9.63 5.26
C VAL A 110 -1.56 9.74 3.79
N GLY A 111 -2.37 10.42 2.97
CA GLY A 111 -2.05 10.62 1.56
C GLY A 111 -0.76 11.44 1.34
N GLU A 112 -0.44 12.40 2.20
CA GLU A 112 0.81 13.17 2.11
C GLU A 112 2.03 12.33 2.52
N ILE A 113 1.88 11.46 3.52
CA ILE A 113 2.95 10.56 3.96
C ILE A 113 3.34 9.63 2.81
N TYR A 114 2.36 9.02 2.16
CA TYR A 114 2.63 8.11 1.03
C TYR A 114 3.07 8.86 -0.23
N LYS A 115 2.55 10.06 -0.49
CA LYS A 115 3.07 10.91 -1.56
C LYS A 115 4.57 11.17 -1.38
N ASN A 116 4.99 11.58 -0.18
CA ASN A 116 6.40 11.82 0.10
C ASN A 116 7.26 10.56 -0.11
N TYR A 117 6.77 9.40 0.35
CA TYR A 117 7.44 8.12 0.10
C TYR A 117 7.61 7.85 -1.40
N LEU A 118 6.54 7.98 -2.18
CA LEU A 118 6.55 7.71 -3.62
C LEU A 118 7.41 8.69 -4.45
N GLU A 119 7.67 9.88 -3.91
CA GLU A 119 8.48 10.92 -4.57
C GLU A 119 9.96 10.90 -4.17
N ASN A 120 10.35 10.26 -3.06
CA ASN A 120 11.69 10.42 -2.46
C ASN A 120 12.43 9.14 -2.09
N GLU A 121 11.76 8.00 -1.93
CA GLU A 121 12.44 6.69 -1.81
C GLU A 121 12.75 6.10 -3.18
#